data_AF-A0A183HB91-F1
#
_entry.id   AF-A0A183HB91-F1
#
_cell.length_a   1.000
_cell.length_b   1.000
_cell.length_c   1.000
_cell.angle_alpha   90.00
_cell.angle_beta   90.00
_cell.angle_gamma   90.00
#
_symmetry.space_group_name_H-M   'P 1'
#
loop_
_entity.id
_entity.type
_entity.pdbx_description
1 polymer ?
#
loop_
_entity_poly.entity_id
_entity_poly.type
_entity_poly.pdbx_seq_one_letter_code
_entity_poly.pdbx_strand_id
1 'polypeptide(L)'
;MVLFPSDDNILGRVQLSTVIVDSIRLFAAPPALDSMSQAFSVEQCRECWEEFINDSVKVFLGVIQMFGLNPARQREKIVCCIEDFSTLQAEAERAENAFDLYYFGQESSINLSLTSFVMLHTLYLIKYHFYLSFYLDLFASFEYSYVYWYLNEVVFKWLVNTLDRSITLVAAGEKRMLKVRKKSDRKKMSKCKKEIEMKKKANEKQRFLLFYRAQAKIAEAFFMAAVALIASGKIRMPLSDLEQSRFEHRMSPFSSLSSVTFGISLFVEYTQFIHISRIESLRMLGGAKCFSIAADAFDWARGELESLTGNDEIAQEAAAIARICKNNSVVSRIISSGSKNEVNFVTLWYSLYNIFNLII
;
A
#
# COMPACT_ATOMS: atom_id res chain seq x y z
N MET A 1 23.50 -1.89 16.35
CA MET A 1 23.62 -0.54 15.77
C MET A 1 22.52 0.32 16.38
N VAL A 2 22.85 1.43 17.02
CA VAL A 2 21.82 2.35 17.58
C VAL A 2 21.48 3.37 16.50
N LEU A 3 20.24 3.37 16.02
CA LEU A 3 19.81 4.23 14.91
C LEU A 3 19.61 5.70 15.34
N PHE A 4 19.21 5.93 16.59
CA PHE A 4 19.04 7.27 17.19
C PHE A 4 19.84 7.35 18.51
N PRO A 5 21.15 7.64 18.44
CA PRO A 5 22.00 7.70 19.63
C PRO A 5 21.78 8.96 20.49
N SER A 6 21.24 10.03 19.93
CA SER A 6 20.80 11.26 20.64
C SER A 6 20.02 12.19 19.71
N ASP A 7 18.89 12.72 20.18
CA ASP A 7 17.88 13.54 19.48
C ASP A 7 17.47 12.99 18.09
N ASP A 8 16.58 13.68 17.36
CA ASP A 8 15.97 13.25 16.09
C ASP A 8 16.96 13.08 14.90
N ASN A 9 18.24 12.82 15.19
CA ASN A 9 19.32 12.63 14.24
C ASN A 9 19.60 11.14 13.99
N ILE A 10 19.36 10.70 12.76
CA ILE A 10 19.69 9.37 12.28
C ILE A 10 21.21 9.19 12.31
N LEU A 11 21.66 8.20 13.08
CA LEU A 11 23.07 7.89 13.33
C LEU A 11 23.88 9.10 13.84
N GLY A 12 23.22 10.07 14.47
CA GLY A 12 23.82 11.33 14.93
C GLY A 12 24.29 12.26 13.81
N ARG A 13 23.85 12.06 12.57
CA ARG A 13 24.36 12.82 11.39
C ARG A 13 23.30 13.59 10.62
N VAL A 14 22.12 13.02 10.42
CA VAL A 14 21.08 13.59 9.55
C VAL A 14 19.79 13.73 10.33
N GLN A 15 19.21 14.92 10.36
CA GLN A 15 17.95 15.16 11.04
C GLN A 15 16.81 14.41 10.32
N LEU A 16 15.95 13.73 11.07
CA LEU A 16 14.83 12.96 10.53
C LEU A 16 13.88 13.84 9.71
N SER A 17 13.67 15.09 10.12
CA SER A 17 12.91 16.09 9.35
C SER A 17 13.44 16.25 7.92
N THR A 18 14.77 16.29 7.74
CA THR A 18 15.39 16.41 6.41
C THR A 18 15.09 15.19 5.55
N VAL A 19 15.16 13.99 6.13
CA VAL A 19 14.85 12.74 5.44
C VAL A 19 13.36 12.66 5.05
N ILE A 20 12.46 13.12 5.92
CA ILE A 20 11.02 13.19 5.63
C ILE A 20 10.76 14.17 4.48
N VAL A 21 11.33 15.37 4.53
CA VAL A 21 11.18 16.36 3.46
C VAL A 21 11.71 15.84 2.13
N ASP A 22 12.86 15.16 2.12
CA ASP A 22 13.41 14.56 0.91
C ASP A 22 12.54 13.40 0.39
N SER A 23 11.96 12.60 1.28
CA SER A 23 10.99 11.55 0.94
C SER A 23 9.73 12.14 0.29
N ILE A 24 9.20 13.23 0.82
CA ILE A 24 8.09 13.97 0.24
C ILE A 24 8.46 14.53 -1.14
N ARG A 25 9.66 15.10 -1.31
CA ARG A 25 10.14 15.57 -2.63
C ARG A 25 10.17 14.44 -3.65
N LEU A 26 10.70 13.28 -3.27
CA LEU A 26 10.79 12.11 -4.14
C LEU A 26 9.41 11.53 -4.47
N PHE A 27 8.48 11.57 -3.52
CA PHE A 27 7.14 11.02 -3.70
C PHE A 27 6.23 11.94 -4.51
N ALA A 28 6.24 13.24 -4.24
CA ALA A 28 5.20 14.18 -4.67
C ALA A 28 5.71 15.34 -5.55
N ALA A 29 7.00 15.69 -5.46
CA ALA A 29 7.56 16.92 -6.03
C ALA A 29 6.66 18.16 -5.80
N PRO A 30 6.26 18.45 -4.56
CA PRO A 30 5.29 19.52 -4.28
C PRO A 30 5.87 20.90 -4.64
N PRO A 31 5.09 21.81 -5.26
CA PRO A 31 5.60 23.11 -5.69
C PRO A 31 6.16 23.97 -4.56
N ALA A 32 5.64 23.82 -3.35
CA ALA A 32 6.13 24.54 -2.17
C ALA A 32 7.63 24.35 -1.95
N LEU A 33 8.17 23.17 -2.31
CA LEU A 33 9.58 22.81 -2.12
C LEU A 33 10.48 23.15 -3.32
N ASP A 34 9.93 23.78 -4.36
CA ASP A 34 10.71 24.23 -5.51
C ASP A 34 11.60 25.41 -5.12
N SER A 35 12.82 25.49 -5.66
CA SER A 35 13.82 26.51 -5.28
C SER A 35 13.40 27.97 -5.55
N MET A 36 12.37 28.17 -6.37
CA MET A 36 11.82 29.48 -6.74
C MET A 36 10.50 29.79 -6.02
N SER A 37 9.99 28.86 -5.21
CA SER A 37 8.71 29.03 -4.51
C SER A 37 8.83 30.11 -3.44
N GLN A 38 7.80 30.96 -3.37
CA GLN A 38 7.64 31.96 -2.32
C GLN A 38 6.55 31.55 -1.31
N ALA A 39 6.08 30.30 -1.36
CA ALA A 39 5.00 29.85 -0.48
C ALA A 39 5.33 30.03 1.01
N PHE A 40 6.57 29.78 1.41
CA PHE A 40 7.03 29.95 2.78
C PHE A 40 7.25 31.41 3.22
N SER A 41 7.07 32.39 2.31
CA SER A 41 7.02 33.81 2.70
C SER A 41 5.68 34.19 3.32
N VAL A 42 4.63 33.39 3.07
CA VAL A 42 3.33 33.53 3.73
C VAL A 42 3.38 32.79 5.07
N GLU A 43 3.12 33.53 6.15
CA GLU A 43 3.19 33.04 7.52
C GLU A 43 2.35 31.78 7.74
N GLN A 44 1.09 31.80 7.29
CA GLN A 44 0.18 30.65 7.40
C GLN A 44 0.72 29.38 6.73
N CYS A 45 1.30 29.48 5.53
CA CYS A 45 1.87 28.32 4.82
C CYS A 45 3.10 27.78 5.53
N ARG A 46 3.92 28.66 6.12
CA ARG A 46 5.11 28.28 6.90
C ARG A 46 4.71 27.59 8.19
N GLU A 47 3.76 28.14 8.95
CA GLU A 47 3.29 27.57 10.22
C GLU A 47 2.70 26.17 10.02
N CYS A 48 1.75 26.02 9.09
CA CYS A 48 1.15 24.71 8.82
C CYS A 48 2.17 23.67 8.33
N TRP A 49 3.19 24.10 7.58
CA TRP A 49 4.27 23.21 7.15
C TRP A 49 5.18 22.78 8.30
N GLU A 50 5.59 23.71 9.16
CA GLU A 50 6.43 23.42 10.32
C GLU A 50 5.72 22.50 11.31
N GLU A 51 4.44 22.74 11.59
CA GLU A 51 3.59 21.85 12.40
C GLU A 51 3.55 20.44 11.80
N PHE A 52 3.20 20.33 10.51
CA PHE A 52 3.13 19.04 9.82
C PHE A 52 4.46 18.28 9.85
N ILE A 53 5.60 18.95 9.64
CA ILE A 53 6.92 18.30 9.68
C ILE A 53 7.30 17.87 11.09
N ASN A 54 7.03 18.71 12.10
CA ASN A 54 7.31 18.36 13.50
C ASN A 54 6.50 17.15 13.96
N ASP A 55 5.22 17.08 13.59
CA ASP A 55 4.39 15.93 13.91
C ASP A 55 4.79 14.70 13.09
N SER A 56 5.13 14.86 11.81
CA SER A 56 5.70 13.78 11.00
C SER A 56 6.93 13.17 11.66
N VAL A 57 7.86 13.97 12.18
CA VAL A 57 9.06 13.48 12.88
C VAL A 57 8.68 12.56 14.04
N LYS A 58 7.73 12.98 14.90
CA LYS A 58 7.27 12.18 16.04
C LYS A 58 6.64 10.86 15.59
N VAL A 59 5.75 10.91 14.60
CA VAL A 59 5.02 9.75 14.09
C VAL A 59 5.99 8.75 13.44
N PHE A 60 6.87 9.21 12.54
CA PHE A 60 7.85 8.36 11.88
C PHE A 60 8.89 7.80 12.86
N LEU A 61 9.29 8.56 13.88
CA LEU A 61 10.16 8.05 14.94
C LEU A 61 9.48 6.88 15.68
N GLY A 62 8.19 6.99 15.99
CA GLY A 62 7.39 5.91 16.58
C GLY A 62 7.38 4.64 15.73
N VAL A 63 7.23 4.77 14.41
CA VAL A 63 7.31 3.63 13.46
C VAL A 63 8.70 3.01 13.44
N ILE A 64 9.76 3.82 13.41
CA ILE A 64 11.13 3.30 13.37
C ILE A 64 11.47 2.57 14.68
N GLN A 65 11.06 3.11 15.83
CA GLN A 65 11.24 2.48 17.13
C GLN A 65 10.46 1.17 17.26
N MET A 66 9.26 1.10 16.67
CA MET A 66 8.46 -0.13 16.64
C MET A 66 9.25 -1.29 16.03
N PHE A 67 10.01 -1.09 14.95
CA PHE A 67 10.82 -2.17 14.35
C PHE A 67 11.92 -2.72 15.27
N GLY A 68 12.24 -2.04 16.37
CA GLY A 68 13.13 -2.57 17.42
C GLY A 68 12.46 -3.57 18.37
N LEU A 69 11.15 -3.76 18.30
CA LEU A 69 10.38 -4.69 19.12
C LEU A 69 10.33 -6.09 18.49
N ASN A 70 9.93 -7.10 19.26
CA ASN A 70 9.63 -8.42 18.69
C ASN A 70 8.34 -8.40 17.84
N PRO A 71 8.12 -9.36 16.91
CA PRO A 71 6.99 -9.33 15.97
C PRO A 71 5.60 -9.19 16.61
N ALA A 72 5.35 -9.84 17.75
CA ALA A 72 4.06 -9.71 18.45
C ALA A 72 3.84 -8.27 18.97
N ARG A 73 4.89 -7.68 19.57
CA ARG A 73 4.87 -6.29 20.06
C ARG A 73 4.84 -5.27 18.93
N GLN A 74 5.50 -5.54 17.81
CA GLN A 74 5.36 -4.73 16.60
C GLN A 74 3.90 -4.66 16.18
N ARG A 75 3.24 -5.82 16.08
CA ARG A 75 1.83 -5.91 15.68
C ARG A 75 0.91 -5.09 16.59
N GLU A 76 1.10 -5.16 17.90
CA GLU A 76 0.37 -4.34 18.87
C GLU A 76 0.64 -2.85 18.68
N LYS A 77 1.91 -2.46 18.50
CA LYS A 77 2.33 -1.06 18.35
C LYS A 77 1.86 -0.42 17.05
N ILE A 78 1.67 -1.20 15.97
CA ILE A 78 1.09 -0.70 14.71
C ILE A 78 -0.25 0.00 14.95
N VAL A 79 -1.08 -0.50 15.86
CA VAL A 79 -2.40 0.09 16.15
C VAL A 79 -2.26 1.54 16.63
N CYS A 80 -1.35 1.78 17.57
CA CYS A 80 -1.04 3.15 18.02
C CYS A 80 -0.48 4.00 16.87
N CYS A 81 0.44 3.45 16.06
CA CYS A 81 0.97 4.18 14.92
C CYS A 81 -0.15 4.56 13.92
N ILE A 82 -1.14 3.70 13.70
CA ILE A 82 -2.27 4.00 12.81
C ILE A 82 -3.12 5.17 13.34
N GLU A 83 -3.34 5.25 14.65
CA GLU A 83 -3.99 6.41 15.28
C GLU A 83 -3.16 7.68 15.07
N ASP A 84 -1.85 7.63 15.31
CA ASP A 84 -0.93 8.74 15.08
C ASP A 84 -0.95 9.21 13.62
N PHE A 85 -0.96 8.26 12.67
CA PHE A 85 -1.09 8.54 11.23
C PHE A 85 -2.45 9.12 10.85
N SER A 86 -3.53 8.74 11.54
CA SER A 86 -4.85 9.32 11.34
C SER A 86 -4.89 10.81 11.73
N THR A 87 -4.24 11.17 12.84
CA THR A 87 -4.06 12.58 13.21
C THR A 87 -3.17 13.30 12.20
N LEU A 88 -2.04 12.70 11.82
CA LEU A 88 -1.12 13.27 10.83
C LEU A 88 -1.78 13.49 9.46
N GLN A 89 -2.77 12.67 9.10
CA GLN A 89 -3.55 12.85 7.86
C GLN A 89 -4.34 14.18 7.88
N ALA A 90 -4.91 14.55 9.02
CA ALA A 90 -5.63 15.83 9.18
C ALA A 90 -4.65 17.02 9.16
N GLU A 91 -3.46 16.87 9.74
CA GLU A 91 -2.38 17.86 9.65
C GLU A 91 -1.92 18.06 8.20
N ALA A 92 -1.76 16.97 7.45
CA ALA A 92 -1.40 17.02 6.04
C ALA A 92 -2.45 17.76 5.22
N GLU A 93 -3.73 17.49 5.43
CA GLU A 93 -4.82 18.18 4.73
C GLU A 93 -4.86 19.68 5.08
N ARG A 94 -4.65 20.04 6.35
CA ARG A 94 -4.58 21.45 6.77
C ARG A 94 -3.45 22.18 6.04
N ALA A 95 -2.27 21.57 5.97
CA ALA A 95 -1.14 22.13 5.25
C ALA A 95 -1.43 22.24 3.74
N GLU A 96 -2.03 21.21 3.12
CA GLU A 96 -2.43 21.25 1.71
C GLU A 96 -3.43 22.37 1.44
N ASN A 97 -4.47 22.53 2.25
CA ASN A 97 -5.46 23.58 2.12
C ASN A 97 -4.83 24.99 2.20
N ALA A 98 -3.86 25.19 3.10
CA ALA A 98 -3.16 26.47 3.22
C ALA A 98 -2.36 26.80 1.94
N PHE A 99 -1.67 25.82 1.36
CA PHE A 99 -0.96 26.00 0.10
C PHE A 99 -1.92 26.15 -1.09
N ASP A 100 -3.02 25.40 -1.14
CA ASP A 100 -4.02 25.50 -2.21
C ASP A 100 -4.65 26.90 -2.25
N LEU A 101 -4.94 27.48 -1.08
CA LEU A 101 -5.38 28.87 -0.96
C LEU A 101 -4.33 29.86 -1.48
N TYR A 102 -3.05 29.64 -1.16
CA TYR A 102 -1.95 30.48 -1.66
C TYR A 102 -1.79 30.41 -3.19
N TYR A 103 -1.93 29.22 -3.77
CA TYR A 103 -1.76 29.00 -5.20
C TYR A 103 -3.02 29.30 -6.02
N PHE A 104 -4.16 29.57 -5.38
CA PHE A 104 -5.43 29.89 -6.03
C PHE A 104 -5.28 31.15 -6.91
N GLY A 105 -5.18 30.96 -8.22
CA GLY A 105 -4.98 32.04 -9.22
C GLY A 105 -3.84 31.81 -10.21
N GLN A 106 -2.94 30.85 -9.97
CA GLN A 106 -1.94 30.41 -10.96
C GLN A 106 -2.36 29.05 -11.53
N GLU A 107 -2.75 29.02 -12.82
CA GLU A 107 -3.16 27.83 -13.62
C GLU A 107 -3.58 26.58 -12.80
N SER A 108 -4.90 26.41 -12.66
CA SER A 108 -5.60 25.23 -12.15
C SER A 108 -4.93 23.89 -12.47
N SER A 109 -4.20 23.33 -11.49
CA SER A 109 -3.97 21.89 -11.24
C SER A 109 -2.70 21.69 -10.37
N ILE A 110 -2.66 22.35 -9.21
CA ILE A 110 -1.61 22.07 -8.23
C ILE A 110 -2.19 21.03 -7.26
N ASN A 111 -2.03 19.76 -7.60
CA ASN A 111 -2.29 18.69 -6.64
C ASN A 111 -1.10 18.64 -5.69
N LEU A 112 -1.30 19.06 -4.44
CA LEU A 112 -0.42 18.68 -3.35
C LEU A 112 -0.69 17.22 -3.00
N SER A 113 0.27 16.59 -2.32
CA SER A 113 0.20 15.15 -2.02
C SER A 113 0.95 14.76 -0.76
N LEU A 114 0.95 15.66 0.23
CA LEU A 114 1.18 15.34 1.63
C LEU A 114 0.15 14.32 2.10
N THR A 115 -1.12 14.52 1.78
CA THR A 115 -2.19 13.56 2.14
C THR A 115 -1.97 12.20 1.50
N SER A 116 -1.51 12.16 0.25
CA SER A 116 -1.15 10.91 -0.44
C SER A 116 0.14 10.27 0.12
N PHE A 117 1.08 11.08 0.60
CA PHE A 117 2.31 10.61 1.24
C PHE A 117 2.02 9.95 2.58
N VAL A 118 1.19 10.58 3.43
CA VAL A 118 0.74 10.00 4.70
C VAL A 118 -0.05 8.72 4.44
N MET A 119 -1.00 8.75 3.51
CA MET A 119 -1.76 7.58 3.05
C MET A 119 -0.87 6.38 2.67
N LEU A 120 0.18 6.60 1.87
CA LEU A 120 1.10 5.54 1.48
C LEU A 120 1.65 4.77 2.69
N HIS A 121 2.09 5.52 3.71
CA HIS A 121 2.69 4.94 4.90
C HIS A 121 1.65 4.29 5.81
N THR A 122 0.45 4.85 5.92
CA THR A 122 -0.69 4.21 6.60
C THR A 122 -1.01 2.86 5.95
N LEU A 123 -1.07 2.79 4.62
CA LEU A 123 -1.32 1.54 3.89
C LEU A 123 -0.21 0.51 4.09
N TYR A 124 1.05 0.94 4.15
CA TYR A 124 2.16 0.05 4.47
C TYR A 124 2.08 -0.51 5.89
N LEU A 125 1.68 0.30 6.87
CA LEU A 125 1.44 -0.20 8.24
C LEU A 125 0.30 -1.21 8.29
N ILE A 126 -0.81 -0.95 7.61
CA ILE A 126 -1.94 -1.90 7.52
C ILE A 126 -1.47 -3.19 6.84
N LYS A 127 -0.77 -3.11 5.69
CA LYS A 127 -0.19 -4.28 5.00
C LYS A 127 0.69 -5.08 5.96
N TYR A 128 1.55 -4.39 6.71
CA TYR A 128 2.46 -5.03 7.66
C TYR A 128 1.74 -5.67 8.85
N HIS A 129 0.65 -5.07 9.33
CA HIS A 129 -0.19 -5.66 10.38
C HIS A 129 -0.83 -6.98 9.93
N PHE A 130 -1.35 -7.05 8.69
CA PHE A 130 -1.86 -8.30 8.15
C PHE A 130 -0.76 -9.36 8.02
N TYR A 131 0.42 -8.97 7.58
CA TYR A 131 1.56 -9.88 7.53
C TYR A 131 1.96 -10.43 8.87
N LEU A 132 2.13 -9.58 9.89
CA LEU A 132 2.43 -10.05 11.23
C LEU A 132 1.30 -10.96 11.75
N SER A 133 0.05 -10.68 11.37
CA SER A 133 -1.08 -11.55 11.73
C SER A 133 -1.01 -12.93 11.09
N PHE A 134 -0.55 -13.05 9.83
CA PHE A 134 -0.27 -14.34 9.20
C PHE A 134 0.98 -15.01 9.79
N TYR A 135 2.06 -14.26 9.96
CA TYR A 135 3.33 -14.75 10.50
C TYR A 135 3.20 -15.32 11.92
N LEU A 136 2.32 -14.72 12.73
CA LEU A 136 1.99 -15.16 14.09
C LEU A 136 0.82 -16.15 14.15
N ASP A 137 0.35 -16.64 12.99
CA ASP A 137 -0.75 -17.61 12.85
C ASP A 137 -2.04 -17.19 13.59
N LEU A 138 -2.40 -15.91 13.48
CA LEU A 138 -3.53 -15.34 14.22
C LEU A 138 -4.87 -15.46 13.49
N PHE A 139 -4.88 -15.90 12.24
CA PHE A 139 -6.09 -16.05 11.43
C PHE A 139 -6.48 -17.51 11.29
N ALA A 140 -7.76 -17.81 11.49
CA ALA A 140 -8.32 -19.10 11.12
C ALA A 140 -8.71 -19.16 9.64
N SER A 141 -8.78 -20.36 9.08
CA SER A 141 -9.08 -20.61 7.66
C SER A 141 -10.35 -19.97 7.14
N PHE A 142 -11.40 -19.98 7.97
CA PHE A 142 -12.69 -19.39 7.61
C PHE A 142 -12.66 -17.86 7.57
N GLU A 143 -11.60 -17.22 8.06
CA GLU A 143 -11.43 -15.77 8.05
C GLU A 143 -10.78 -15.28 6.74
N TYR A 144 -10.13 -16.18 5.99
CA TYR A 144 -9.33 -15.83 4.83
C TYR A 144 -10.15 -15.07 3.77
N SER A 145 -11.43 -15.40 3.59
CA SER A 145 -12.26 -14.72 2.59
C SER A 145 -12.35 -13.22 2.85
N TYR A 146 -12.59 -12.77 4.08
CA TYR A 146 -12.65 -11.33 4.35
C TYR A 146 -11.26 -10.68 4.51
N VAL A 147 -10.25 -11.42 4.95
CA VAL A 147 -8.87 -10.92 5.03
C VAL A 147 -8.31 -10.60 3.64
N TYR A 148 -8.37 -11.55 2.70
CA TYR A 148 -7.87 -11.33 1.34
C TYR A 148 -8.74 -10.36 0.55
N TRP A 149 -10.06 -10.36 0.79
CA TRP A 149 -10.95 -9.36 0.22
C TRP A 149 -10.55 -7.94 0.65
N TYR A 150 -10.33 -7.72 1.95
CA TYR A 150 -9.93 -6.41 2.47
C TYR A 150 -8.58 -5.96 1.90
N LEU A 151 -7.61 -6.88 1.83
CA LEU A 151 -6.32 -6.59 1.22
C LEU A 151 -6.44 -6.21 -0.25
N ASN A 152 -7.29 -6.89 -1.04
CA ASN A 152 -7.51 -6.55 -2.44
C ASN A 152 -8.30 -5.24 -2.61
N GLU A 153 -9.55 -5.20 -2.12
CA GLU A 153 -10.50 -4.12 -2.41
C GLU A 153 -10.24 -2.83 -1.64
N VAL A 154 -9.54 -2.90 -0.52
CA VAL A 154 -9.21 -1.73 0.30
C VAL A 154 -7.73 -1.42 0.16
N VAL A 155 -6.85 -2.25 0.74
CA VAL A 155 -5.43 -1.90 0.91
C VAL A 155 -4.71 -1.73 -0.43
N PHE A 156 -4.70 -2.76 -1.27
CA PHE A 156 -3.95 -2.71 -2.53
C PHE A 156 -4.60 -1.78 -3.56
N LYS A 157 -5.93 -1.67 -3.58
CA LYS A 157 -6.63 -0.69 -4.41
C LYS A 157 -6.19 0.74 -4.09
N TRP A 158 -6.19 1.12 -2.82
CA TRP A 158 -5.73 2.43 -2.38
C TRP A 158 -4.22 2.61 -2.59
N LEU A 159 -3.43 1.55 -2.41
CA LEU A 159 -1.97 1.60 -2.60
C LEU A 159 -1.59 1.86 -4.06
N VAL A 160 -2.20 1.11 -4.99
CA VAL A 160 -2.03 1.30 -6.44
C VAL A 160 -2.44 2.71 -6.84
N ASN A 161 -3.60 3.18 -6.38
CA ASN A 161 -4.08 4.53 -6.69
C ASN A 161 -3.12 5.62 -6.15
N THR A 162 -2.58 5.43 -4.94
CA THR A 162 -1.65 6.36 -4.31
C THR A 162 -0.31 6.43 -5.06
N LEU A 163 0.20 5.28 -5.50
CA LEU A 163 1.43 5.19 -6.29
C LEU A 163 1.25 5.77 -7.71
N ASP A 164 0.11 5.50 -8.36
CA ASP A 164 -0.21 6.06 -9.68
C ASP A 164 -0.33 7.60 -9.61
N ARG A 165 -1.00 8.10 -8.57
CA ARG A 165 -1.05 9.53 -8.25
C ARG A 165 0.36 10.09 -8.06
N SER A 166 1.21 9.44 -7.28
CA SER A 166 2.62 9.84 -7.08
C SER A 166 3.41 9.96 -8.38
N ILE A 167 3.25 9.00 -9.30
CA ILE A 167 3.90 9.04 -10.62
C ILE A 167 3.44 10.28 -11.40
N THR A 168 2.13 10.54 -11.41
CA THR A 168 1.54 11.71 -12.10
C THR A 168 2.05 13.03 -11.52
N LEU A 169 2.15 13.12 -10.19
CA LEU A 169 2.60 14.30 -9.46
C LEU A 169 4.07 14.63 -9.75
N VAL A 170 4.94 13.63 -9.70
CA VAL A 170 6.36 13.83 -10.02
C VAL A 170 6.54 14.21 -11.48
N ALA A 171 5.83 13.56 -12.42
CA ALA A 171 5.87 13.95 -13.83
C ALA A 171 5.41 15.41 -14.03
N ALA A 172 4.42 15.88 -13.27
CA ALA A 172 3.99 17.28 -13.28
C ALA A 172 5.07 18.22 -12.70
N GLY A 173 5.69 17.85 -11.58
CA GLY A 173 6.81 18.61 -10.99
C GLY A 173 8.01 18.75 -11.92
N GLU A 174 8.38 17.66 -12.60
CA GLU A 174 9.46 17.69 -13.60
C GLU A 174 9.13 18.65 -14.77
N LYS A 175 7.89 18.63 -15.26
CA LYS A 175 7.44 19.57 -16.30
C LYS A 175 7.52 21.03 -15.83
N ARG A 176 7.14 21.32 -14.59
CA ARG A 176 7.27 22.67 -13.99
C ARG A 176 8.74 23.11 -13.95
N MET A 177 9.63 22.26 -13.45
CA MET A 177 11.07 22.51 -13.39
C MET A 177 11.71 22.74 -14.77
N LEU A 178 11.27 22.00 -15.79
CA LEU A 178 11.76 22.19 -17.16
C LEU A 178 11.31 23.53 -17.78
N LYS A 179 10.09 24.00 -17.49
CA LYS A 179 9.59 25.32 -17.95
C LYS A 179 10.45 26.45 -17.37
N VAL A 180 10.81 26.38 -16.08
CA VAL A 180 11.68 27.36 -15.42
C VAL A 180 13.09 27.36 -16.03
N ARG A 181 13.69 26.17 -16.22
CA ARG A 181 15.03 26.04 -16.81
C ARG A 181 15.14 26.52 -18.27
N LYS A 182 14.06 26.43 -19.05
CA LYS A 182 14.04 26.97 -20.43
C LYS A 182 14.16 28.50 -20.48
N LYS A 183 13.78 29.20 -19.40
CA LYS A 183 13.94 30.65 -19.27
C LYS A 183 15.34 31.07 -18.79
N SER A 184 16.16 30.15 -18.26
CA SER A 184 17.44 30.46 -17.60
C SER A 184 18.70 29.85 -18.27
N ASP A 185 18.71 29.75 -19.59
CA ASP A 185 19.92 29.60 -20.43
C ASP A 185 20.49 28.19 -20.80
N ARG A 186 21.20 28.18 -21.94
CA ARG A 186 21.70 27.05 -22.75
C ARG A 186 22.92 26.32 -22.14
N LYS A 187 22.75 25.10 -21.58
CA LYS A 187 23.85 24.11 -21.44
C LYS A 187 23.39 22.71 -21.88
N LYS A 188 23.91 22.23 -23.02
CA LYS A 188 23.45 21.00 -23.71
C LYS A 188 24.06 19.68 -23.22
N MET A 189 25.22 19.65 -22.55
CA MET A 189 25.88 18.38 -22.19
C MET A 189 25.46 17.76 -20.84
N SER A 190 25.14 18.54 -19.80
CA SER A 190 24.70 17.97 -18.50
C SER A 190 23.24 17.49 -18.52
N LYS A 191 22.51 17.83 -19.58
CA LYS A 191 21.08 17.55 -19.77
C LYS A 191 20.83 16.06 -20.06
N CYS A 192 21.69 15.42 -20.84
CA CYS A 192 21.56 14.01 -21.22
C CYS A 192 21.72 13.06 -20.00
N LYS A 193 22.74 13.27 -19.16
CA LYS A 193 22.96 12.43 -17.96
C LYS A 193 21.82 12.57 -16.93
N LYS A 194 21.31 13.78 -16.71
CA LYS A 194 20.16 14.04 -15.82
C LYS A 194 18.86 13.48 -16.40
N GLU A 195 18.65 13.54 -17.71
CA GLU A 195 17.47 12.98 -18.38
C GLU A 195 17.45 11.44 -18.28
N ILE A 196 18.61 10.79 -18.43
CA ILE A 196 18.75 9.34 -18.23
C ILE A 196 18.43 8.96 -16.78
N GLU A 197 18.93 9.71 -15.80
CA GLU A 197 18.66 9.46 -14.38
C GLU A 197 17.16 9.64 -14.03
N MET A 198 16.51 10.68 -14.57
CA MET A 198 15.07 10.90 -14.39
C MET A 198 14.24 9.77 -15.02
N LYS A 199 14.56 9.35 -16.25
CA LYS A 199 13.91 8.19 -16.89
C LYS A 199 14.08 6.91 -16.07
N LYS A 200 15.25 6.71 -15.47
CA LYS A 200 15.50 5.56 -14.58
C LYS A 200 14.60 5.58 -13.34
N LYS A 201 14.48 6.74 -12.67
CA LYS A 201 13.61 6.90 -11.48
C LYS A 201 12.12 6.74 -11.81
N ALA A 202 11.68 7.29 -12.95
CA ALA A 202 10.31 7.11 -13.42
C ALA A 202 10.02 5.62 -13.71
N ASN A 203 10.97 4.92 -14.34
CA ASN A 203 10.85 3.49 -14.61
C ASN A 203 10.82 2.66 -13.31
N GLU A 204 11.61 3.03 -12.30
CA GLU A 204 11.60 2.39 -10.99
C GLU A 204 10.24 2.53 -10.28
N LYS A 205 9.67 3.74 -10.25
CA LYS A 205 8.30 3.94 -9.72
C LYS A 205 7.26 3.13 -10.48
N GLN A 206 7.38 3.05 -11.80
CA GLN A 206 6.49 2.24 -12.62
C GLN A 206 6.60 0.75 -12.27
N ARG A 207 7.81 0.23 -12.01
CA ARG A 207 8.01 -1.16 -11.56
C ARG A 207 7.31 -1.43 -10.24
N PHE A 208 7.45 -0.53 -9.25
CA PHE A 208 6.72 -0.65 -7.98
C PHE A 208 5.20 -0.65 -8.17
N LEU A 209 4.68 0.21 -9.05
CA LEU A 209 3.26 0.22 -9.37
C LEU A 209 2.80 -1.13 -9.96
N LEU A 210 3.52 -1.67 -10.94
CA LEU A 210 3.20 -2.97 -11.55
C LEU A 210 3.27 -4.11 -10.52
N PHE A 211 4.29 -4.09 -9.65
CA PHE A 211 4.44 -5.06 -8.57
C PHE A 211 3.22 -5.06 -7.63
N TYR A 212 2.77 -3.89 -7.17
CA TYR A 212 1.59 -3.80 -6.31
C TYR A 212 0.27 -4.09 -7.03
N ARG A 213 0.17 -3.85 -8.34
CA ARG A 213 -0.98 -4.31 -9.15
C ARG A 213 -1.06 -5.83 -9.21
N ALA A 214 0.08 -6.50 -9.35
CA ALA A 214 0.14 -7.95 -9.28
C ALA A 214 -0.25 -8.47 -7.88
N GLN A 215 0.24 -7.83 -6.81
CA GLN A 215 -0.16 -8.18 -5.44
C GLN A 215 -1.66 -8.03 -5.19
N ALA A 216 -2.30 -6.97 -5.71
CA ALA A 216 -3.75 -6.80 -5.67
C ALA A 216 -4.48 -8.01 -6.28
N LYS A 217 -4.04 -8.42 -7.49
CA LYS A 217 -4.62 -9.57 -8.19
C LYS A 217 -4.34 -10.90 -7.50
N ILE A 218 -3.23 -11.05 -6.79
CA ILE A 218 -2.97 -12.22 -5.96
C ILE A 218 -3.94 -12.27 -4.77
N ALA A 219 -4.20 -11.13 -4.12
CA ALA A 219 -5.19 -11.05 -3.06
C ALA A 219 -6.60 -11.37 -3.57
N GLU A 220 -6.98 -10.91 -4.76
CA GLU A 220 -8.23 -11.31 -5.43
C GLU A 220 -8.29 -12.82 -5.69
N ALA A 221 -7.21 -13.41 -6.21
CA ALA A 221 -7.14 -14.84 -6.48
C ALA A 221 -7.33 -15.67 -5.20
N PHE A 222 -6.72 -15.24 -4.09
CA PHE A 222 -6.88 -15.91 -2.80
C PHE A 222 -8.23 -15.68 -2.14
N PHE A 223 -8.83 -14.50 -2.30
CA PHE A 223 -10.21 -14.29 -1.92
C PHE A 223 -11.13 -15.30 -2.62
N MET A 224 -11.01 -15.43 -3.94
CA MET A 224 -11.79 -16.37 -4.74
C MET A 224 -11.52 -17.83 -4.34
N ALA A 225 -10.26 -18.20 -4.11
CA ALA A 225 -9.91 -19.54 -3.65
C ALA A 225 -10.48 -19.86 -2.26
N ALA A 226 -10.43 -18.92 -1.30
CA ALA A 226 -11.01 -19.09 0.03
C ALA A 226 -12.53 -19.28 -0.04
N VAL A 227 -13.23 -18.46 -0.85
CA VAL A 227 -14.67 -18.62 -1.08
C VAL A 227 -14.97 -19.97 -1.72
N ALA A 228 -14.17 -20.40 -2.70
CA ALA A 228 -14.34 -21.70 -3.37
C ALA A 228 -14.21 -22.88 -2.39
N LEU A 229 -13.24 -22.80 -1.47
CA LEU A 229 -12.99 -23.82 -0.46
C LEU A 229 -14.13 -23.89 0.57
N ILE A 230 -14.66 -22.74 0.99
CA ILE A 230 -15.84 -22.68 1.87
C ILE A 230 -17.06 -23.27 1.15
N ALA A 231 -17.34 -22.84 -0.09
CA ALA A 231 -18.46 -23.34 -0.89
C ALA A 231 -18.37 -24.84 -1.20
N SER A 232 -17.16 -25.39 -1.27
CA SER A 232 -16.91 -26.82 -1.46
C SER A 232 -16.91 -27.64 -0.14
N GLY A 233 -17.19 -27.00 1.00
CA GLY A 233 -17.17 -27.63 2.31
C GLY A 233 -15.78 -28.08 2.80
N LYS A 234 -14.70 -27.58 2.18
CA LYS A 234 -13.31 -27.90 2.55
C LYS A 234 -12.79 -27.05 3.70
N ILE A 235 -13.27 -25.82 3.81
CA ILE A 235 -13.11 -24.98 4.99
C ILE A 235 -14.44 -25.01 5.75
N ARG A 236 -14.39 -25.48 7.00
CA ARG A 236 -15.58 -25.53 7.86
C ARG A 236 -15.85 -24.16 8.46
N MET A 237 -17.05 -23.64 8.24
CA MET A 237 -17.53 -22.44 8.92
C MET A 237 -17.94 -22.78 10.36
N PRO A 238 -17.66 -21.89 11.33
CA PRO A 238 -18.21 -22.02 12.68
C PRO A 238 -19.75 -22.05 12.65
N LEU A 239 -20.36 -22.85 13.53
CA LEU A 239 -21.82 -22.98 13.64
C LEU A 239 -22.51 -21.74 14.24
N SER A 240 -21.74 -20.84 14.86
CA SER A 240 -22.24 -19.61 15.47
C SER A 240 -22.31 -18.46 14.46
N ASP A 241 -23.37 -17.66 14.51
CA ASP A 241 -23.58 -16.44 13.70
C ASP A 241 -22.67 -15.25 14.08
N LEU A 242 -21.57 -15.52 14.79
CA LEU A 242 -20.60 -14.52 15.23
C LEU A 242 -19.61 -14.08 14.13
N GLU A 243 -19.91 -14.32 12.84
CA GLU A 243 -19.02 -13.90 11.73
C GLU A 243 -18.82 -12.39 11.74
N GLN A 244 -19.90 -11.64 11.98
CA GLN A 244 -19.86 -10.19 12.13
C GLN A 244 -18.89 -9.76 13.26
N SER A 245 -19.05 -10.31 14.46
CA SER A 245 -18.20 -9.95 15.60
C SER A 245 -16.73 -10.30 15.37
N ARG A 246 -16.45 -11.43 14.71
CA ARG A 246 -15.07 -11.80 14.33
C ARG A 246 -14.50 -10.81 13.33
N PHE A 247 -15.25 -10.47 12.29
CA PHE A 247 -14.84 -9.49 11.28
C PHE A 247 -14.55 -8.12 11.93
N GLU A 248 -15.49 -7.62 12.74
CA GLU A 248 -15.34 -6.35 13.45
C GLU A 248 -14.12 -6.34 14.36
N HIS A 249 -13.85 -7.44 15.07
CA HIS A 249 -12.64 -7.57 15.88
C HIS A 249 -11.35 -7.57 15.04
N ARG A 250 -11.36 -8.10 13.80
CA ARG A 250 -10.19 -8.03 12.91
C ARG A 250 -9.97 -6.62 12.34
N MET A 251 -11.03 -5.86 12.11
CA MET A 251 -10.96 -4.52 11.53
C MET A 251 -10.88 -3.40 12.59
N SER A 252 -11.19 -3.68 13.86
CA SER A 252 -11.16 -2.70 14.94
C SER A 252 -9.85 -1.92 15.10
N PRO A 253 -8.66 -2.48 14.79
CA PRO A 253 -7.41 -1.71 14.84
C PRO A 253 -7.34 -0.54 13.86
N PHE A 254 -8.26 -0.49 12.88
CA PHE A 254 -8.33 0.56 11.86
C PHE A 254 -9.49 1.52 12.10
N SER A 255 -10.19 1.43 13.23
CA SER A 255 -11.40 2.22 13.52
C SER A 255 -11.18 3.75 13.52
N SER A 256 -9.97 4.21 13.85
CA SER A 256 -9.58 5.62 13.72
C SER A 256 -9.62 6.13 12.27
N LEU A 257 -9.50 5.23 11.29
CA LEU A 257 -9.54 5.52 9.85
C LEU A 257 -10.97 5.47 9.27
N SER A 258 -11.99 5.69 10.11
CA SER A 258 -13.41 5.72 9.73
C SER A 258 -13.88 7.08 9.19
N SER A 259 -13.04 8.11 9.27
CA SER A 259 -13.42 9.48 8.93
C SER A 259 -13.61 9.68 7.42
N VAL A 260 -14.88 9.73 7.00
CA VAL A 260 -15.34 10.12 5.65
C VAL A 260 -14.88 11.52 5.26
N THR A 261 -14.57 12.36 6.25
CA THR A 261 -14.15 13.77 6.09
C THR A 261 -12.94 13.93 5.16
N PHE A 262 -12.16 12.86 4.93
CA PHE A 262 -10.93 12.89 4.14
C PHE A 262 -11.03 12.09 2.81
N GLY A 263 -12.23 11.63 2.42
CA GLY A 263 -12.43 10.83 1.21
C GLY A 263 -11.80 9.44 1.26
N ILE A 264 -11.40 8.99 2.46
CA ILE A 264 -10.65 7.77 2.72
C ILE A 264 -11.48 6.91 3.67
N SER A 265 -12.06 5.81 3.17
CA SER A 265 -12.70 4.79 4.00
C SER A 265 -11.80 3.57 4.02
N LEU A 266 -10.80 3.57 4.90
CA LEU A 266 -9.98 2.37 5.13
C LEU A 266 -10.63 1.46 6.17
N PHE A 267 -11.32 2.02 7.17
CA PHE A 267 -12.21 1.22 8.00
C PHE A 267 -13.42 0.75 7.18
N VAL A 268 -13.78 -0.52 7.35
CA VAL A 268 -14.90 -1.16 6.66
C VAL A 268 -15.76 -1.89 7.67
N GLU A 269 -17.07 -1.66 7.62
CA GLU A 269 -18.06 -2.37 8.42
C GLU A 269 -18.45 -3.72 7.77
N TYR A 270 -18.94 -4.65 8.59
CA TYR A 270 -19.32 -5.98 8.09
C TYR A 270 -20.40 -5.93 7.00
N THR A 271 -21.36 -5.02 7.14
CA THR A 271 -22.42 -4.79 6.14
C THR A 271 -21.87 -4.36 4.78
N GLN A 272 -20.86 -3.48 4.79
CA GLN A 272 -20.15 -3.05 3.58
C GLN A 272 -19.37 -4.20 2.96
N PHE A 273 -18.70 -5.02 3.78
CA PHE A 273 -18.02 -6.23 3.30
C PHE A 273 -19.01 -7.14 2.55
N ILE A 274 -20.14 -7.50 3.15
CA ILE A 274 -21.14 -8.37 2.51
C ILE A 274 -21.63 -7.78 1.18
N HIS A 275 -21.98 -6.49 1.18
CA HIS A 275 -22.52 -5.81 0.00
C HIS A 275 -21.51 -5.70 -1.15
N ILE A 276 -20.27 -5.27 -0.86
CA ILE A 276 -19.24 -5.01 -1.87
C ILE A 276 -18.63 -6.33 -2.37
N SER A 277 -18.33 -7.26 -1.46
CA SER A 277 -17.76 -8.56 -1.84
C SER A 277 -18.73 -9.46 -2.60
N ARG A 278 -20.04 -9.27 -2.37
CA ARG A 278 -21.12 -10.17 -2.86
C ARG A 278 -20.82 -11.62 -2.50
N ILE A 279 -20.25 -11.85 -1.30
CA ILE A 279 -19.72 -13.15 -0.90
C ILE A 279 -20.79 -14.25 -0.92
N GLU A 280 -22.03 -13.94 -0.57
CA GLU A 280 -23.13 -14.89 -0.63
C GLU A 280 -23.42 -15.35 -2.06
N SER A 281 -23.47 -14.41 -3.01
CA SER A 281 -23.64 -14.74 -4.43
C SER A 281 -22.48 -15.57 -4.97
N LEU A 282 -21.24 -15.27 -4.55
CA LEU A 282 -20.06 -16.05 -4.92
C LEU A 282 -20.10 -17.47 -4.32
N ARG A 283 -20.52 -17.62 -3.05
CA ARG A 283 -20.70 -18.93 -2.42
C ARG A 283 -21.75 -19.77 -3.19
N MET A 284 -22.83 -19.15 -3.64
CA MET A 284 -23.89 -19.80 -4.44
C MET A 284 -23.46 -20.16 -5.86
N LEU A 285 -22.47 -19.46 -6.43
CA LEU A 285 -21.90 -19.76 -7.75
C LEU A 285 -21.18 -21.12 -7.79
N GLY A 286 -20.77 -21.63 -6.62
CA GLY A 286 -20.13 -22.92 -6.45
C GLY A 286 -18.61 -22.89 -6.58
N GLY A 287 -17.94 -23.82 -5.90
CA GLY A 287 -16.47 -23.84 -5.78
C GLY A 287 -15.73 -23.93 -7.12
N ALA A 288 -16.22 -24.73 -8.07
CA ALA A 288 -15.55 -24.91 -9.35
C ALA A 288 -15.40 -23.58 -10.13
N LYS A 289 -16.44 -22.75 -10.15
CA LYS A 289 -16.39 -21.46 -10.85
C LYS A 289 -15.49 -20.46 -10.13
N CYS A 290 -15.55 -20.38 -8.80
CA CYS A 290 -14.66 -19.54 -8.02
C CYS A 290 -13.18 -19.94 -8.20
N PHE A 291 -12.86 -21.24 -8.25
CA PHE A 291 -11.50 -21.69 -8.55
C PHE A 291 -11.04 -21.35 -9.97
N SER A 292 -11.93 -21.40 -10.97
CA SER A 292 -11.61 -20.93 -12.32
C SER A 292 -11.23 -19.44 -12.31
N ILE A 293 -12.00 -18.60 -11.61
CA ILE A 293 -11.72 -17.16 -11.49
C ILE A 293 -10.38 -16.93 -10.77
N ALA A 294 -10.12 -17.69 -9.70
CA ALA A 294 -8.85 -17.64 -8.98
C ALA A 294 -7.65 -18.00 -9.89
N ALA A 295 -7.79 -19.04 -10.72
CA ALA A 295 -6.74 -19.46 -11.65
C ALA A 295 -6.39 -18.36 -12.65
N ASP A 296 -7.40 -17.70 -13.21
CA ASP A 296 -7.21 -16.60 -14.17
C ASP A 296 -6.54 -15.38 -13.52
N ALA A 297 -6.92 -15.06 -12.28
CA ALA A 297 -6.30 -13.98 -11.50
C ALA A 297 -4.82 -14.28 -11.17
N PHE A 298 -4.49 -15.53 -10.81
CA PHE A 298 -3.09 -15.95 -10.61
C PHE A 298 -2.27 -15.87 -11.90
N ASP A 299 -2.82 -16.31 -13.04
CA ASP A 299 -2.12 -16.24 -14.33
C ASP A 299 -1.87 -14.79 -14.77
N TRP A 300 -2.85 -13.90 -14.54
CA TRP A 300 -2.67 -12.47 -14.81
C TRP A 300 -1.55 -11.89 -13.94
N ALA A 301 -1.59 -12.13 -12.62
CA ALA A 301 -0.58 -11.62 -11.70
C ALA A 301 0.82 -12.16 -12.04
N ARG A 302 0.92 -13.43 -12.45
CA ARG A 302 2.17 -14.02 -12.93
C ARG A 302 2.72 -13.24 -14.13
N GLY A 303 1.88 -12.94 -15.13
CA GLY A 303 2.30 -12.22 -16.33
C GLY A 303 2.90 -10.84 -16.02
N GLU A 304 2.28 -10.08 -15.10
CA GLU A 304 2.82 -8.80 -14.64
C GLU A 304 4.15 -8.96 -13.91
N LEU A 305 4.28 -9.96 -13.02
CA LEU A 305 5.51 -10.20 -12.26
C LEU A 305 6.66 -10.68 -13.15
N GLU A 306 6.39 -11.53 -14.14
CA GLU A 306 7.40 -12.00 -15.11
C GLU A 306 7.90 -10.87 -16.02
N SER A 307 7.12 -9.79 -16.19
CA SER A 307 7.55 -8.59 -16.90
C SER A 307 8.60 -7.78 -16.12
N LEU A 308 8.68 -7.94 -14.80
CA LEU A 308 9.65 -7.27 -13.93
C LEU A 308 11.01 -7.95 -14.02
N THR A 309 11.77 -7.61 -15.07
CA THR A 309 13.12 -8.13 -15.30
C THR A 309 14.20 -7.33 -14.56
N GLY A 310 15.31 -7.95 -14.18
CA GLY A 310 16.44 -7.26 -13.53
C GLY A 310 17.13 -8.12 -12.48
N ASN A 311 18.17 -7.57 -11.86
CA ASN A 311 18.92 -8.22 -10.78
C ASN A 311 18.71 -7.55 -9.42
N ASP A 312 17.75 -6.62 -9.32
CA ASP A 312 17.38 -5.95 -8.07
C ASP A 312 16.49 -6.84 -7.19
N GLU A 313 16.34 -6.46 -5.92
CA GLU A 313 15.54 -7.20 -4.93
C GLU A 313 14.09 -7.39 -5.38
N ILE A 314 13.49 -6.36 -5.98
CA ILE A 314 12.11 -6.39 -6.49
C ILE A 314 11.96 -7.44 -7.60
N ALA A 315 12.90 -7.53 -8.54
CA ALA A 315 12.86 -8.54 -9.60
C ALA A 315 13.02 -9.96 -9.05
N GLN A 316 13.89 -10.15 -8.06
CA GLN A 316 14.07 -11.44 -7.39
C GLN A 316 12.81 -11.87 -6.63
N GLU A 317 12.21 -10.95 -5.90
CA GLU A 317 10.95 -11.15 -5.17
C GLU A 317 9.81 -11.44 -6.15
N ALA A 318 9.66 -10.63 -7.22
CA ALA A 318 8.67 -10.83 -8.25
C ALA A 318 8.78 -12.21 -8.92
N ALA A 319 10.00 -12.68 -9.23
CA ALA A 319 10.24 -14.00 -9.77
C ALA A 319 9.88 -15.13 -8.78
N ALA A 320 10.10 -14.92 -7.47
CA ALA A 320 9.69 -15.86 -6.45
C ALA A 320 8.16 -15.96 -6.35
N ILE A 321 7.46 -14.81 -6.30
CA ILE A 321 5.99 -14.76 -6.26
C ILE A 321 5.39 -15.35 -7.56
N ALA A 322 5.95 -15.04 -8.73
CA ALA A 322 5.47 -15.54 -10.02
C ALA A 322 5.44 -17.07 -10.09
N ARG A 323 6.45 -17.73 -9.49
CA ARG A 323 6.45 -19.21 -9.36
C ARG A 323 5.29 -19.72 -8.51
N ILE A 324 4.93 -19.02 -7.44
CA ILE A 324 3.79 -19.41 -6.61
C ILE A 324 2.48 -19.18 -7.38
N CYS A 325 2.33 -18.05 -8.06
CA CYS A 325 1.18 -17.79 -8.93
C CYS A 325 1.00 -18.89 -9.99
N LYS A 326 2.09 -19.32 -10.64
CA LYS A 326 2.08 -20.44 -11.59
C LYS A 326 1.53 -21.72 -10.97
N ASN A 327 2.03 -22.09 -9.79
CA ASN A 327 1.60 -23.31 -9.10
C ASN A 327 0.12 -23.21 -8.70
N ASN A 328 -0.29 -22.10 -8.09
CA ASN A 328 -1.66 -21.91 -7.62
C ASN A 328 -2.67 -21.79 -8.77
N SER A 329 -2.28 -21.23 -9.91
CA SER A 329 -3.09 -21.22 -11.14
C SER A 329 -3.38 -22.64 -11.62
N VAL A 330 -2.34 -23.49 -11.74
CA VAL A 330 -2.47 -24.89 -12.17
C VAL A 330 -3.35 -25.67 -11.20
N VAL A 331 -3.08 -25.55 -9.89
CA VAL A 331 -3.84 -26.20 -8.83
C VAL A 331 -5.32 -25.79 -8.87
N SER A 332 -5.60 -24.48 -8.94
CA SER A 332 -6.97 -23.97 -9.00
C SER A 332 -7.71 -24.48 -10.25
N ARG A 333 -7.02 -24.55 -11.40
CA ARG A 333 -7.59 -25.07 -12.65
C ARG A 333 -7.92 -26.57 -12.56
N ILE A 334 -7.05 -27.38 -11.95
CA ILE A 334 -7.30 -28.82 -11.73
C ILE A 334 -8.51 -29.03 -10.81
N ILE A 335 -8.62 -28.26 -9.73
CA ILE A 335 -9.76 -28.35 -8.81
C ILE A 335 -11.05 -27.90 -9.51
N SER A 336 -10.97 -26.85 -10.33
CA SER A 336 -12.12 -26.36 -11.11
C SER A 336 -12.66 -27.38 -12.11
N SER A 337 -11.81 -28.24 -12.68
CA SER A 337 -12.21 -29.24 -13.68
C SER A 337 -12.80 -30.53 -13.07
N GLY A 338 -12.94 -30.62 -11.75
CA GLY A 338 -13.57 -31.76 -11.08
C GLY A 338 -12.72 -33.04 -11.05
N SER A 339 -11.41 -32.94 -11.32
CA SER A 339 -10.50 -34.08 -11.19
C SER A 339 -10.42 -34.49 -9.73
N LYS A 340 -10.94 -35.69 -9.40
CA LYS A 340 -11.02 -36.31 -8.05
C LYS A 340 -9.67 -36.57 -7.36
N ASN A 341 -8.57 -35.98 -7.84
CA ASN A 341 -7.33 -36.10 -7.11
C ASN A 341 -7.47 -35.27 -5.85
N GLU A 342 -7.07 -35.86 -4.73
CA GLU A 342 -6.74 -35.19 -3.49
C GLU A 342 -5.59 -34.21 -3.76
N VAL A 343 -5.87 -33.15 -4.53
CA VAL A 343 -4.96 -32.05 -4.76
C VAL A 343 -4.67 -31.52 -3.37
N ASN A 344 -3.43 -31.73 -2.94
CA ASN A 344 -3.01 -31.60 -1.56
C ASN A 344 -3.35 -30.18 -1.11
N PHE A 345 -4.48 -30.04 -0.40
CA PHE A 345 -5.01 -28.75 0.11
C PHE A 345 -3.91 -28.00 0.86
N VAL A 346 -3.06 -28.78 1.51
CA VAL A 346 -1.76 -28.45 2.08
C VAL A 346 -0.94 -27.52 1.18
N THR A 347 -0.77 -27.77 -0.11
CA THR A 347 0.04 -26.93 -1.01
C THR A 347 -0.57 -25.54 -1.24
N LEU A 348 -1.89 -25.45 -1.44
CA LEU A 348 -2.61 -24.17 -1.57
C LEU A 348 -2.58 -23.40 -0.24
N TRP A 349 -2.71 -24.11 0.87
CA TRP A 349 -2.63 -23.61 2.24
C TRP A 349 -1.23 -23.10 2.64
N TYR A 350 -0.18 -23.84 2.30
CA TYR A 350 1.21 -23.41 2.47
C TYR A 350 1.54 -22.23 1.54
N SER A 351 0.96 -22.16 0.34
CA SER A 351 1.09 -20.99 -0.53
C SER A 351 0.36 -19.75 0.02
N LEU A 352 -0.82 -19.91 0.63
CA LEU A 352 -1.55 -18.85 1.34
C LEU A 352 -0.69 -18.23 2.46
N TYR A 353 0.04 -19.10 3.19
CA TYR A 353 0.97 -18.71 4.26
C TYR A 353 2.28 -18.10 3.72
N ASN A 354 2.87 -18.67 2.67
CA ASN A 354 4.17 -18.24 2.14
C ASN A 354 4.11 -17.01 1.22
N ILE A 355 2.97 -16.75 0.56
CA ILE A 355 2.86 -15.56 -0.29
C ILE A 355 3.02 -14.28 0.54
N PHE A 356 2.57 -14.23 1.80
CA PHE A 356 2.80 -13.05 2.63
C PHE A 356 4.24 -12.88 3.10
N ASN A 357 4.99 -13.98 3.28
CA ASN A 357 6.45 -13.91 3.49
C ASN A 357 7.24 -13.42 2.26
N LEU A 358 6.58 -13.29 1.12
CA LEU A 358 7.15 -12.82 -0.16
C LEU A 358 6.44 -11.56 -0.68
N ILE A 359 5.58 -10.91 0.10
CA ILE A 359 4.77 -9.74 -0.33
C ILE A 359 5.19 -8.44 0.40
N ILE A 360 6.17 -8.51 1.32
CA ILE A 360 6.63 -7.39 2.14
C ILE A 360 8.11 -7.09 1.99
#